data_AF-A0A840NHG4-F1
#
_entry.id   AF-A0A840NHG4-F1
#
_cell.length_a   1.000
_cell.length_b   1.000
_cell.length_c   1.000
_cell.angle_alpha   90.00
_cell.angle_beta   90.00
_cell.angle_gamma   90.00
#
_symmetry.space_group_name_H-M   'P 1'
#
loop_
_entity.id
_entity.type
_entity.pdbx_description
1 polymer ?
#
loop_
_entity_poly.entity_id
_entity_poly.type
_entity_poly.pdbx_seq_one_letter_code
_entity_poly.pdbx_strand_id
1 'polypeptide(L)'
;MRWNLRLAAANRGIWKAGDLQRRLAERGMVISAGKMSALWSGQPGSVKLDDLDVLCAVLGCGVDELLIPQPERVGGARAAESEHSDPV
;
A
#
# COMPACT_ATOMS: atom_id res chain seq x y z
N MET A 1 -1.97 6.50 -5.14
CA MET A 1 -1.55 5.71 -3.96
C MET A 1 -0.78 4.49 -4.44
N ARG A 2 0.29 4.11 -3.72
CA ARG A 2 1.03 2.85 -3.91
C ARG A 2 0.79 1.94 -2.71
N TRP A 3 0.52 0.68 -3.00
CA TRP A 3 0.35 -0.35 -1.99
C TRP A 3 1.70 -0.83 -1.46
N ASN A 4 1.85 -0.90 -0.14
CA ASN A 4 3.11 -1.19 0.55
C ASN A 4 3.02 -2.32 1.58
N LEU A 5 1.99 -3.17 1.48
CA LEU A 5 1.71 -4.22 2.47
C LEU A 5 2.91 -5.13 2.75
N ARG A 6 3.60 -5.60 1.71
CA ARG A 6 4.71 -6.56 1.87
C ARG A 6 5.84 -6.00 2.69
N LEU A 7 6.22 -4.74 2.46
CA LEU A 7 7.31 -4.08 3.18
C LEU A 7 6.87 -3.76 4.61
N ALA A 8 5.65 -3.23 4.80
CA ALA A 8 5.10 -2.97 6.12
C ALA A 8 5.07 -4.25 6.99
N ALA A 9 4.70 -5.39 6.41
CA ALA A 9 4.70 -6.70 7.05
C ALA A 9 6.12 -7.20 7.35
N ALA A 10 7.06 -7.07 6.41
CA ALA A 10 8.45 -7.49 6.58
C ALA A 10 9.15 -6.74 7.72
N ASN A 11 8.90 -5.43 7.88
CA ASN A 11 9.41 -4.63 8.99
C ASN A 11 8.94 -5.13 10.38
N ARG A 12 7.91 -5.97 10.41
CA ARG A 12 7.34 -6.60 11.61
C ARG A 12 7.63 -8.10 11.69
N GLY A 13 8.58 -8.58 10.89
CA GLY A 13 9.01 -9.99 10.88
C GLY A 13 8.05 -10.94 10.16
N ILE A 14 7.10 -10.43 9.38
CA ILE A 14 6.17 -11.25 8.60
C ILE A 14 6.65 -11.30 7.14
N TRP A 15 7.26 -12.42 6.75
CA TRP A 15 7.93 -12.56 5.46
C TRP A 15 7.14 -13.38 4.43
N LYS A 16 6.08 -14.08 4.85
CA LYS A 16 5.28 -14.97 3.99
C LYS A 16 3.83 -14.55 3.98
N ALA A 17 3.22 -14.53 2.79
CA ALA A 17 1.80 -14.19 2.62
C ALA A 17 0.87 -15.05 3.49
N GLY A 18 1.16 -16.36 3.58
CA GLY A 18 0.38 -17.29 4.39
C GLY A 18 0.47 -17.02 5.91
N ASP A 19 1.57 -16.44 6.39
CA ASP A 19 1.69 -16.04 7.79
C ASP A 19 0.83 -14.82 8.11
N LEU A 20 0.78 -13.84 7.21
CA LEU A 20 -0.13 -12.71 7.33
C LEU A 20 -1.59 -13.19 7.23
N GLN A 21 -1.90 -14.04 6.25
CA GLN A 21 -3.25 -14.58 6.05
C GLN A 21 -3.81 -15.26 7.31
N ARG A 22 -2.98 -16.07 7.99
CA ARG A 22 -3.36 -16.72 9.25
C ARG A 22 -3.68 -15.70 10.34
N ARG A 23 -2.82 -14.68 10.53
CA ARG A 23 -3.03 -13.61 11.51
C ARG A 23 -4.28 -12.75 11.22
N LEU A 24 -4.60 -12.54 9.94
CA LEU A 24 -5.83 -11.87 9.54
C LEU A 24 -7.06 -12.71 9.88
N ALA A 25 -7.00 -14.03 9.65
CA ALA A 25 -8.08 -14.95 10.00
C ALA A 25 -8.35 -15.00 11.51
N GLU A 26 -7.30 -14.92 12.35
CA GLU A 26 -7.43 -14.81 13.82
C GLU A 26 -8.21 -13.58 14.27
N ARG A 27 -8.32 -12.55 13.42
CA ARG A 27 -9.11 -11.33 13.64
C ARG A 27 -10.44 -11.32 12.86
N GLY A 28 -10.85 -12.46 12.30
CA GLY A 28 -12.10 -12.60 11.55
C GLY A 28 -12.03 -12.20 10.07
N MET A 29 -10.86 -11.79 9.57
CA MET A 29 -10.67 -11.46 8.15
C MET A 29 -10.17 -12.68 7.38
N VAL A 30 -11.11 -13.51 6.93
CA VAL A 30 -10.80 -14.70 6.12
C VAL A 30 -10.71 -14.32 4.64
N ILE A 31 -9.51 -14.47 4.08
CA ILE A 31 -9.20 -14.18 2.68
C ILE A 31 -8.78 -15.46 1.95
N SER A 32 -9.19 -15.62 0.69
CA SER A 32 -8.75 -16.74 -0.15
C SER A 32 -7.27 -16.62 -0.54
N ALA A 33 -6.61 -17.74 -0.84
CA ALA A 33 -5.19 -17.74 -1.25
C ALA A 33 -4.93 -16.84 -2.48
N GLY A 34 -5.83 -16.84 -3.47
CA GLY A 34 -5.73 -15.98 -4.65
C GLY A 34 -5.80 -14.49 -4.30
N LYS A 35 -6.78 -14.08 -3.49
CA LYS A 35 -6.91 -12.69 -3.04
C LYS A 35 -5.73 -12.28 -2.15
N MET A 36 -5.22 -13.19 -1.31
CA MET A 36 -4.03 -12.94 -0.50
C MET A 36 -2.79 -12.70 -1.38
N SER A 37 -2.60 -13.53 -2.41
CA SER A 37 -1.48 -13.38 -3.34
C SER A 37 -1.52 -12.03 -4.07
N ALA A 38 -2.71 -11.61 -4.53
CA ALA A 38 -2.91 -10.31 -5.17
C ALA A 38 -2.61 -9.14 -4.22
N LEU A 39 -3.06 -9.23 -2.95
CA LEU A 39 -2.74 -8.23 -1.92
C LEU A 39 -1.25 -8.22 -1.56
N TRP A 40 -0.58 -9.38 -1.55
CA TRP A 40 0.79 -9.49 -1.07
C TRP A 40 1.82 -9.02 -2.10
N SER A 41 1.61 -9.35 -3.38
CA SER A 41 2.61 -9.15 -4.43
C SER A 41 2.24 -8.06 -5.44
N GLY A 42 0.99 -7.61 -5.45
CA GLY A 42 0.46 -6.71 -6.47
C GLY A 42 -0.10 -5.40 -5.93
N GLN A 43 -0.71 -4.62 -6.82
CA GLN A 43 -1.52 -3.46 -6.48
C GLN A 43 -3.00 -3.90 -6.51
N PRO A 44 -3.71 -3.94 -5.37
CA PRO A 44 -5.12 -4.29 -5.36
C PRO A 44 -5.95 -3.23 -6.10
N GLY A 45 -6.96 -3.66 -6.84
CA GLY A 45 -7.90 -2.75 -7.51
C GLY A 45 -8.82 -2.02 -6.53
N SER A 46 -9.14 -2.65 -5.40
CA SER A 46 -9.87 -2.03 -4.29
C SER A 46 -9.53 -2.73 -2.97
N VAL A 47 -9.65 -1.97 -1.87
CA VAL A 47 -9.55 -2.46 -0.49
C VAL A 47 -10.66 -1.78 0.31
N LYS A 48 -11.41 -2.55 1.09
CA LYS A 48 -12.44 -1.99 1.98
C LYS A 48 -11.79 -1.28 3.16
N LEU A 49 -12.42 -0.24 3.69
CA LEU A 49 -11.91 0.46 4.88
C LEU A 49 -11.86 -0.49 6.10
N ASP A 50 -12.88 -1.31 6.31
CA ASP A 50 -12.89 -2.31 7.38
C ASP A 50 -11.72 -3.32 7.28
N ASP A 51 -11.41 -3.77 6.04
CA ASP A 51 -10.27 -4.65 5.78
C ASP A 51 -8.94 -3.95 6.12
N LEU A 52 -8.87 -2.63 5.87
CA LEU A 52 -7.70 -1.80 6.15
C LEU A 52 -7.48 -1.63 7.66
N ASP A 53 -8.54 -1.43 8.44
CA ASP A 53 -8.47 -1.37 9.90
C ASP A 53 -7.92 -2.69 10.49
N VAL A 54 -8.37 -3.84 9.97
CA VAL A 54 -7.86 -5.14 10.40
C VAL A 54 -6.39 -5.32 10.04
N LEU A 55 -5.98 -4.91 8.84
CA LEU A 55 -4.57 -4.95 8.41
C LEU A 55 -3.69 -4.09 9.34
N CYS A 56 -4.11 -2.86 9.61
CA CYS A 56 -3.43 -1.95 10.54
C CYS A 56 -3.34 -2.53 11.95
N ALA A 57 -4.42 -3.16 12.45
CA ALA A 57 -4.44 -3.79 13.76
C ALA A 57 -3.54 -5.06 13.86
N VAL A 58 -3.50 -5.89 12.81
CA VAL A 58 -2.65 -7.09 12.76
C VAL A 58 -1.18 -6.73 12.64
N LEU A 59 -0.86 -5.68 11.89
CA LEU A 59 0.50 -5.22 11.72
C LEU A 59 0.94 -4.30 12.87
N GLY A 60 0.02 -3.60 13.55
CA GLY A 60 0.40 -2.52 14.46
C GLY A 60 1.05 -1.37 13.67
N CYS A 61 0.38 -0.92 12.61
CA CYS A 61 0.84 0.13 11.71
C CYS A 61 -0.24 1.16 11.44
N GLY A 62 0.17 2.36 11.01
CA GLY A 62 -0.74 3.35 10.45
C GLY A 62 -1.14 3.01 9.01
N VAL A 63 -2.22 3.62 8.53
CA VAL A 63 -2.68 3.47 7.13
C VAL A 63 -1.67 4.01 6.11
N ASP A 64 -0.92 5.03 6.49
CA ASP A 64 0.13 5.68 5.72
C ASP A 64 1.30 4.73 5.43
N GLU A 65 1.53 3.71 6.28
CA GLU A 65 2.52 2.67 5.98
C GLU A 65 2.04 1.68 4.89
N LEU A 66 0.72 1.56 4.68
CA LEU A 66 0.11 0.65 3.71
C LEU A 66 -0.21 1.34 2.38
N LEU A 67 -0.66 2.59 2.44
CA LEU A 67 -1.09 3.41 1.31
C LEU A 67 -0.19 4.63 1.18
N ILE A 68 0.83 4.51 0.35
CA ILE A 68 1.82 5.57 0.14
C ILE A 68 1.28 6.58 -0.88
N PRO A 69 1.13 7.87 -0.54
CA PRO A 69 0.77 8.91 -1.50
C PRO A 69 1.78 8.97 -2.65
N GLN A 70 1.26 9.27 -3.84
CA GLN A 70 2.06 9.44 -5.06
C GLN A 70 1.61 10.73 -5.75
N PRO A 71 2.02 11.90 -5.20
CA PRO A 71 1.60 13.20 -5.72
C PRO A 71 2.00 13.40 -7.19
N GLU A 72 3.12 12.81 -7.61
CA GLU A 72 3.61 12.83 -8.99
C GLU A 72 2.65 12.19 -10.00
N ARG A 73 1.78 11.27 -9.56
CA ARG A 73 0.78 10.63 -10.42
C ARG A 73 -0.49 11.44 -10.61
N VAL A 74 -0.74 12.39 -9.73
CA VAL A 74 -1.93 13.26 -9.75
C VAL A 74 -1.60 14.61 -10.44
N GLY A 75 -0.32 14.91 -10.64
CA GLY A 75 0.16 16.13 -11.26
C GLY A 75 0.29 16.04 -12.78
N GLY A 76 -0.65 16.67 -13.49
CA GLY A 76 -0.45 17.07 -14.87
C GLY A 76 -1.08 18.44 -15.14
N ALA A 77 -0.39 19.54 -14.81
CA ALA A 77 -0.37 20.83 -15.51
C ALA A 77 0.28 21.96 -14.66
N ARG A 78 1.28 22.64 -15.25
CA ARG A 78 2.14 23.76 -14.76
C ARG A 78 3.16 23.36 -13.69
N ALA A 79 4.46 23.55 -13.88
CA ALA A 79 5.12 24.68 -14.52
C ALA A 79 5.79 24.34 -15.86
N ALA A 80 5.39 25.07 -16.90
CA ALA A 80 6.36 25.53 -17.88
C ALA A 80 7.11 26.69 -17.20
N GLU A 81 8.35 26.45 -16.77
CA GLU A 81 9.30 27.55 -16.57
C GLU A 81 9.95 27.80 -17.93
N SER A 82 9.37 28.77 -18.63
CA SER A 82 10.04 29.53 -19.67
C SER A 82 10.77 30.68 -19.00
N GLU A 83 12.07 30.54 -18.76
CA GLU A 83 13.04 31.63 -18.73
C GLU A 83 14.13 31.15 -19.70
N HIS A 84 14.29 31.62 -20.94
CA HIS A 84 14.39 33.02 -21.39
C HIS A 84 15.24 33.87 -20.44
N SER A 85 16.54 33.57 -20.39
CA SER A 85 17.55 34.61 -20.33
C SER A 85 18.36 34.57 -21.61
N ASP A 86 18.25 35.66 -22.36
CA ASP A 86 18.89 36.03 -23.63
C ASP A 86 20.44 36.12 -23.55
N PRO A 87 21.16 36.32 -24.67
CA PRO A 87 22.54 35.89 -24.90
C PRO A 87 23.61 36.90 -24.44
N VAL A 88 24.87 36.45 -24.39
CA VAL A 88 26.07 37.28 -24.60
C VAL A 88 27.07 36.57 -25.50
#